data_AF-A0A4R0WYY1-F1
#
_entry.id   AF-A0A4R0WYY1-F1
#
_cell.length_a   1.000
_cell.length_b   1.000
_cell.length_c   1.000
_cell.angle_alpha   90.00
_cell.angle_beta   90.00
_cell.angle_gamma   90.00
#
_symmetry.space_group_name_H-M   'P 1'
#
loop_
_entity.id
_entity.type
_entity.pdbx_description
1 polymer ?
#
loop_
_entity_poly.entity_id
_entity_poly.type
_entity_poly.pdbx_seq_one_letter_code
_entity_poly.pdbx_strand_id
1 'polypeptide(L)'
;MAITDGMSTTDMQSRLAALQAAYFDLSSGSKIVTATYNQGDGTKSVTYQQSDITHIRKAIEMLQKALGIICHYPRARRVLF
;
A
#
# COMPACT_ATOMS: atom_id res chain seq x y z
N MET A 1 -19.68 -7.79 -4.02
CA MET A 1 -19.43 -6.40 -4.45
C MET A 1 -19.34 -5.57 -3.18
N ALA A 2 -18.37 -4.72 -2.89
CA ALA A 2 -17.01 -4.49 -3.34
C ALA A 2 -16.28 -3.94 -2.10
N ILE A 3 -15.06 -4.37 -1.80
CA ILE A 3 -14.23 -3.80 -0.70
C ILE A 3 -13.84 -2.33 -0.93
N THR A 4 -14.39 -1.73 -1.98
CA THR A 4 -14.27 -0.35 -2.46
C THR A 4 -15.58 0.44 -2.30
N ASP A 5 -16.62 -0.16 -1.70
CA ASP A 5 -17.89 0.53 -1.41
C ASP A 5 -17.65 1.57 -0.31
N GLY A 6 -17.23 2.77 -0.72
CA GLY A 6 -17.08 3.95 0.14
C GLY A 6 -15.65 4.47 0.37
N MET A 7 -14.59 3.81 -0.09
CA MET A 7 -13.21 4.33 0.05
C MET A 7 -12.75 4.96 -1.26
N SER A 8 -12.56 6.27 -1.28
CA SER A 8 -12.19 7.01 -2.50
C SER A 8 -10.81 6.55 -2.98
N THR A 9 -10.62 6.52 -4.29
CA THR A 9 -9.29 6.27 -4.91
C THR A 9 -8.23 7.21 -4.34
N THR A 10 -8.63 8.44 -3.98
CA THR A 10 -7.82 9.44 -3.30
C THR A 10 -7.33 8.99 -1.91
N ASP A 11 -8.17 8.33 -1.12
CA ASP A 11 -7.78 7.80 0.20
C ASP A 11 -6.77 6.65 0.04
N MET A 12 -6.98 5.78 -0.95
CA MET A 12 -6.02 4.71 -1.25
C MET A 12 -4.67 5.26 -1.71
N GLN A 13 -4.65 6.31 -2.53
CA GLN A 13 -3.43 7.00 -2.95
C GLN A 13 -2.73 7.68 -1.76
N SER A 14 -3.48 8.38 -0.90
CA SER A 14 -2.94 9.03 0.30
C SER A 14 -2.31 8.00 1.25
N ARG A 15 -2.99 6.87 1.46
CA ARG A 15 -2.47 5.75 2.27
C ARG A 15 -1.22 5.12 1.66
N LEU A 16 -1.19 4.97 0.33
CA LEU A 16 -0.04 4.42 -0.37
C LEU A 16 1.18 5.33 -0.22
N ALA A 17 1.02 6.65 -0.36
CA ALA A 17 2.10 7.62 -0.16
C ALA A 17 2.66 7.56 1.27
N ALA A 18 1.77 7.50 2.27
CA ALA A 18 2.18 7.39 3.67
C ALA A 18 2.94 6.08 3.96
N LEU A 19 2.48 4.95 3.41
CA LEU A 19 3.16 3.66 3.56
C LEU A 19 4.52 3.63 2.86
N GLN A 20 4.65 4.24 1.68
CA GLN A 20 5.92 4.34 0.97
C GLN A 20 6.95 5.17 1.75
N ALA A 21 6.52 6.31 2.31
CA ALA A 21 7.36 7.14 3.16
C ALA A 21 7.82 6.36 4.42
N ALA A 22 6.88 5.66 5.08
CA ALA A 22 7.21 4.87 6.26
C ALA A 22 8.14 3.69 5.95
N TYR A 23 7.95 3.02 4.80
CA TYR A 23 8.85 1.97 4.34
C TYR A 23 10.26 2.51 4.10
N PHE A 24 10.38 3.67 3.45
CA PHE A 24 11.68 4.28 3.17
C PHE A 24 12.43 4.59 4.47
N ASP A 25 11.74 5.17 5.44
CA ASP A 25 12.31 5.55 6.74
C ASP A 25 12.66 4.30 7.60
N LEU A 26 11.83 3.27 7.61
CA LEU A 26 12.17 1.99 8.25
C LEU A 26 13.34 1.28 7.55
N SER A 27 13.46 1.42 6.23
CA SER A 27 14.56 0.86 5.45
C SER A 27 15.87 1.63 5.64
N SER A 28 15.80 2.92 5.98
CA SER A 28 16.98 3.77 6.21
C SER A 28 17.63 3.53 7.58
N GLY A 29 16.94 2.83 8.48
CA GLY A 29 17.46 2.44 9.79
C GLY A 29 16.59 2.89 10.97
N SER A 30 15.45 3.56 10.73
CA SER A 30 14.51 3.89 11.80
C SER A 30 13.88 2.64 12.40
N LYS A 31 13.79 2.58 13.73
CA LYS A 31 13.20 1.45 14.44
C LYS A 31 11.67 1.47 14.41
N ILE A 32 11.08 2.67 14.40
CA ILE A 32 9.64 2.91 14.51
C ILE A 32 9.29 4.14 13.67
N VAL A 33 8.24 4.03 12.85
CA VAL A 33 7.76 5.13 12.00
C VAL A 33 6.25 5.24 12.06
N THR A 34 5.75 6.45 12.29
CA THR A 34 4.32 6.77 12.25
C THR A 34 3.94 7.26 10.87
N ALA A 35 3.09 6.49 10.17
CA ALA A 35 2.50 6.92 8.90
C ALA A 35 1.13 7.53 9.16
N THR A 36 0.94 8.76 8.70
CA THR A 36 -0.34 9.48 8.81
C THR A 36 -0.95 9.62 7.42
N TYR A 37 -2.21 9.19 7.25
CA TYR A 37 -2.91 9.27 5.97
C TYR A 37 -4.36 9.70 6.15
N ASN A 38 -4.94 10.32 5.12
CA ASN A 38 -6.35 10.67 5.10
C ASN A 38 -7.20 9.47 4.70
N GLN A 39 -8.29 9.25 5.42
CA GLN A 39 -9.31 8.27 5.10
C GLN A 39 -10.68 8.90 5.33
N GLY A 40 -11.34 9.35 4.25
CA GLY A 40 -12.76 9.72 4.15
C GLY A 40 -13.28 10.77 5.14
N ASP A 41 -13.31 10.41 6.41
CA ASP A 41 -13.84 11.16 7.56
C ASP A 41 -12.73 11.69 8.50
N GLY A 42 -11.47 11.29 8.32
CA GLY A 42 -10.38 11.82 9.14
C GLY A 42 -8.98 11.32 8.84
N THR A 43 -8.00 11.93 9.50
CA THR A 43 -6.59 11.52 9.49
C THR A 43 -6.40 10.30 10.39
N LYS A 44 -5.85 9.23 9.84
CA LYS A 44 -5.45 8.02 10.58
C LYS A 44 -3.93 8.00 10.71
N SER A 45 -3.45 7.82 11.94
CA SER A 45 -2.03 7.61 12.22
C SER A 45 -1.81 6.15 12.61
N VAL A 46 -0.91 5.47 11.91
CA VAL A 46 -0.54 4.08 12.18
C VAL A 46 0.96 4.01 12.42
N THR A 47 1.33 3.45 13.57
CA THR A 47 2.73 3.24 13.94
C THR A 47 3.19 1.88 13.44
N TYR A 48 4.30 1.85 12.71
CA TYR A 48 4.93 0.64 12.20
C TYR A 48 6.31 0.47 12.81
N GLN A 49 6.71 -0.78 13.02
CA GLN A 49 8.05 -1.12 13.48
C GLN A 49 8.85 -1.78 12.35
N GLN A 50 10.17 -1.87 12.51
CA GLN A 50 11.06 -2.49 11.53
C GLN A 50 10.70 -3.96 11.25
N SER A 51 10.13 -4.68 12.23
CA SER A 51 9.58 -6.04 12.06
C SER A 51 8.44 -6.10 11.04
N ASP A 52 7.68 -5.01 10.90
CA ASP A 52 6.52 -4.92 10.02
C ASP A 52 6.89 -4.53 8.57
N ILE A 53 8.19 -4.35 8.25
CA ILE A 53 8.63 -3.91 6.92
C ILE A 53 8.10 -4.82 5.79
N THR A 54 8.03 -6.12 6.05
CA THR A 54 7.46 -7.12 5.12
C THR A 54 5.94 -6.96 4.97
N HIS A 55 5.25 -6.63 6.07
CA HIS A 55 3.81 -6.34 6.04
C HIS A 55 3.49 -5.04 5.31
N ILE A 56 4.29 -3.99 5.52
CA ILE A 56 4.15 -2.70 4.81
C ILE A 56 4.31 -2.92 3.31
N ARG A 57 5.33 -3.68 2.89
CA ARG A 57 5.53 -4.00 1.47
C ARG A 57 4.32 -4.73 0.86
N LYS A 58 3.80 -5.76 1.54
CA LYS A 58 2.58 -6.46 1.10
C LYS A 58 1.36 -5.53 1.04
N ALA A 59 1.20 -4.63 2.01
CA ALA A 59 0.12 -3.65 2.02
C ALA A 59 0.21 -2.68 0.84
N ILE A 60 1.42 -2.21 0.50
CA ILE A 60 1.67 -1.39 -0.69
C ILE A 60 1.27 -2.14 -1.96
N GLU A 61 1.69 -3.39 -2.12
CA GLU A 61 1.33 -4.21 -3.30
C GLU A 61 -0.18 -4.45 -3.39
N MET A 62 -0.85 -4.72 -2.26
CA MET A 62 -2.30 -4.86 -2.21
C MET A 62 -3.04 -3.57 -2.59
N LEU A 63 -2.61 -2.43 -2.08
CA LEU A 63 -3.18 -1.12 -2.43
C LEU A 63 -2.97 -0.79 -3.92
N GLN A 64 -1.78 -1.06 -4.45
CA GLN A 64 -1.49 -0.88 -5.87
C GLN A 64 -2.33 -1.81 -6.76
N LYS A 65 -2.61 -3.04 -6.30
CA LYS A 65 -3.55 -3.95 -6.99
C LYS A 65 -4.98 -3.45 -6.92
N ALA A 66 -5.43 -2.98 -5.76
CA ALA A 66 -6.78 -2.43 -5.58
C ALA A 66 -7.02 -1.17 -6.44
N LEU A 67 -5.98 -0.33 -6.59
CA LEU A 67 -5.97 0.83 -7.48
C LEU A 67 -5.83 0.46 -8.97
N GLY A 68 -5.59 -0.81 -9.31
CA GLY A 68 -5.36 -1.25 -10.70
C GLY A 68 -4.01 -0.85 -11.30
N ILE A 69 -3.08 -0.34 -10.48
CA ILE A 69 -1.72 0.07 -10.90
C ILE A 69 -0.88 -1.16 -11.23
N ILE A 70 -0.95 -2.20 -10.38
CA ILE A 70 -0.38 -3.52 -10.69
C ILE A 70 -1.47 -4.36 -11.33
N CYS A 71 -1.63 -4.21 -12.64
CA CYS A 71 -2.26 -5.26 -13.44
C CYS A 71 -1.23 -6.38 -13.60
N HIS A 72 -1.55 -7.61 -13.17
CA HIS A 72 -0.69 -8.75 -13.41
C HIS A 72 -0.26 -8.75 -14.88
N TYR A 73 1.05 -8.76 -15.15
CA TYR A 73 1.58 -8.98 -16.49
C TYR A 73 0.83 -10.20 -17.06
N PRO A 74 0.19 -10.11 -18.24
CA PRO A 74 -0.49 -11.26 -18.81
C PRO A 74 0.54 -12.38 -18.83
N ARG A 75 0.27 -13.47 -18.08
CA ARG A 75 1.13 -14.66 -18.08
C ARG A 75 1.38 -14.98 -19.54
N ALA A 76 2.65 -14.98 -19.95
CA ALA A 76 3.05 -15.22 -21.31
C ALA A 76 2.19 -16.36 -21.86
N ARG A 77 1.35 -16.06 -22.87
CA ARG A 77 0.53 -17.07 -23.54
C ARG A 77 1.50 -18.17 -23.94
N ARG A 78 1.36 -19.33 -23.30
CA ARG A 78 2.15 -20.52 -23.55
C ARG A 78 2.07 -20.76 -25.05
N VAL A 79 3.17 -20.52 -25.77
CA VAL A 79 3.23 -20.80 -27.21
C VAL A 79 3.16 -22.31 -27.32
N LEU A 80 1.99 -22.81 -27.75
CA LEU A 80 1.83 -24.20 -28.17
C LEU A 80 2.50 -24.30 -29.53
N PHE A 81 3.65 -24.97 -29.57
CA PHE A 81 4.28 -25.46 -30.79
C PHE A 81 3.67 -26.81 -31.17
#